data_AF-A0A1F5WR23-F1
#
_entry.id   AF-A0A1F5WR23-F1
#
_cell.length_a   1.000
_cell.length_b   1.000
_cell.length_c   1.000
_cell.angle_alpha   90.00
_cell.angle_beta   90.00
_cell.angle_gamma   90.00
#
_symmetry.space_group_name_H-M   'P 1'
#
loop_
_entity.id
_entity.type
_entity.pdbx_description
1 polymer ?
#
loop_
_entity_poly.entity_id
_entity_poly.type
_entity_poly.pdbx_seq_one_letter_code
_entity_poly.pdbx_strand_id
1 'polypeptide(L)'
;MLNLTVSGRLIFGVLLAIFLVHGWATLTAAYFYYWWLDIVMHITGGLWVGIIAIYFIKNKDISPFIVFWLVFGSATITGLFWEFFEFAMSHLPGEWSKYGFIQQGLEDTLSDILSDLIGGILAFSLFKTTRKNYNDKQ
;
A
#
# COMPACT_ATOMS: atom_id res chain seq x y z
N MET A 1 -15.41 -3.92 -18.98
CA MET A 1 -14.63 -3.05 -18.07
C MET A 1 -15.01 -3.42 -16.65
N LEU A 2 -14.05 -3.83 -15.81
CA LEU A 2 -14.31 -4.09 -14.38
C LEU A 2 -14.69 -2.77 -13.70
N ASN A 3 -15.93 -2.66 -13.22
CA ASN A 3 -16.39 -1.53 -12.40
C ASN A 3 -15.88 -1.70 -10.96
N LEU A 4 -14.60 -1.40 -10.74
CA LEU A 4 -14.02 -1.34 -9.40
C LEU A 4 -14.60 -0.15 -8.64
N THR A 5 -15.55 -0.43 -7.75
CA THR A 5 -16.10 0.55 -6.82
C THR A 5 -15.38 0.44 -5.48
N VAL A 6 -14.92 1.57 -4.94
CA VAL A 6 -14.29 1.61 -3.61
C VAL A 6 -15.31 1.18 -2.56
N SER A 7 -15.11 0.00 -1.99
CA SER A 7 -16.02 -0.67 -1.06
C SER A 7 -15.24 -1.37 0.04
N GLY A 8 -15.89 -1.64 1.18
CA GLY A 8 -15.27 -2.39 2.28
C GLY A 8 -14.82 -3.79 1.85
N ARG A 9 -15.56 -4.43 0.93
CA ARG A 9 -15.19 -5.73 0.36
C ARG A 9 -13.88 -5.67 -0.43
N LEU A 10 -13.69 -4.61 -1.22
CA LEU A 10 -12.44 -4.40 -1.95
C LEU A 10 -11.27 -4.19 -0.99
N ILE A 11 -11.44 -3.32 0.01
CA ILE A 11 -10.42 -3.05 1.04
C ILE A 11 -10.01 -4.33 1.77
N PHE A 12 -11.00 -5.10 2.22
CA PHE A 12 -10.75 -6.36 2.91
C PHE A 12 -10.09 -7.39 2.00
N GLY A 13 -10.55 -7.51 0.74
CA GLY A 13 -9.97 -8.44 -0.23
C GLY A 13 -8.49 -8.14 -0.53
N VAL A 14 -8.14 -6.87 -0.71
CA VAL A 14 -6.75 -6.44 -0.90
C VAL A 14 -5.92 -6.68 0.37
N LEU A 15 -6.44 -6.36 1.55
CA LEU A 15 -5.75 -6.65 2.82
C LEU A 15 -5.48 -8.16 2.98
N LEU A 16 -6.48 -8.99 2.70
CA LEU A 16 -6.35 -10.44 2.80
C LEU A 16 -5.29 -10.95 1.82
N ALA A 17 -5.24 -10.42 0.60
CA ALA A 17 -4.20 -10.77 -0.36
C ALA A 17 -2.81 -10.37 0.15
N ILE A 18 -2.64 -9.13 0.64
CA ILE A 18 -1.38 -8.66 1.25
C ILE A 18 -0.96 -9.61 2.38
N PHE A 19 -1.86 -9.90 3.32
CA PHE A 19 -1.58 -10.75 4.47
C PHE A 19 -1.14 -12.16 4.06
N LEU A 20 -1.85 -12.77 3.10
CA LEU A 20 -1.53 -14.13 2.64
C LEU A 20 -0.19 -14.18 1.89
N VAL A 21 0.07 -13.22 1.00
CA VAL A 21 1.33 -13.19 0.23
C VAL A 21 2.51 -12.85 1.13
N HIS A 22 2.39 -11.84 1.98
CA HIS A 22 3.42 -11.47 2.95
C HIS A 22 3.72 -12.61 3.91
N GLY A 23 2.68 -13.23 4.51
CA GLY A 23 2.85 -14.34 5.43
C GLY A 23 3.52 -15.54 4.77
N TRP A 24 3.12 -15.91 3.55
CA TRP A 24 3.81 -16.94 2.77
C TRP A 24 5.27 -16.57 2.50
N ALA A 25 5.53 -15.34 2.07
CA ALA A 25 6.85 -14.88 1.71
C ALA A 25 7.81 -14.86 2.91
N THR A 26 7.33 -14.44 4.08
CA THR A 26 8.09 -14.47 5.33
C THR A 26 8.37 -15.90 5.79
N LEU A 27 7.36 -16.79 5.76
CA LEU A 27 7.51 -18.18 6.22
C LEU A 27 8.45 -19.02 5.34
N THR A 28 8.57 -18.66 4.06
CA THR A 28 9.38 -19.41 3.08
C THR A 28 10.68 -18.72 2.70
N ALA A 29 10.97 -17.56 3.30
CA ALA A 29 12.07 -16.68 2.90
C ALA A 29 12.02 -16.26 1.42
N ALA A 30 10.82 -16.18 0.82
CA ALA A 30 10.64 -15.87 -0.60
C ALA A 30 11.23 -14.50 -1.00
N TYR A 31 11.23 -13.53 -0.08
CA TYR A 31 11.84 -12.21 -0.29
C TYR A 31 13.33 -12.29 -0.67
N PHE A 32 14.06 -13.30 -0.19
CA PHE A 32 15.46 -13.53 -0.56
C PHE A 32 15.65 -14.03 -2.00
N TYR A 33 14.65 -14.74 -2.52
CA TYR A 33 14.72 -15.37 -3.84
C TYR A 33 14.07 -14.52 -4.94
N TYR A 34 13.10 -13.69 -4.57
CA TYR A 34 12.29 -12.90 -5.48
C TYR A 34 12.30 -11.42 -5.08
N TRP A 35 13.36 -10.70 -5.46
CA TRP A 35 13.54 -9.27 -5.15
C TRP A 35 12.34 -8.39 -5.58
N TRP A 36 11.68 -8.72 -6.69
CA TRP A 36 10.52 -7.95 -7.19
C TRP A 36 9.27 -8.09 -6.33
N LEU A 37 9.22 -9.12 -5.46
CA LEU A 37 8.06 -9.38 -4.61
C LEU A 37 7.85 -8.20 -3.65
N ASP A 38 8.94 -7.65 -3.15
CA ASP A 38 8.91 -6.56 -2.19
C ASP A 38 8.32 -5.27 -2.79
N ILE A 39 8.80 -4.89 -3.97
CA ILE A 39 8.24 -3.82 -4.80
C ILE A 39 6.73 -4.00 -5.01
N VAL A 40 6.28 -5.20 -5.37
CA VAL A 40 4.85 -5.49 -5.58
C VAL A 40 4.07 -5.34 -4.28
N MET A 41 4.64 -5.75 -3.16
CA MET A 41 4.02 -5.64 -1.84
C MET A 41 3.87 -4.18 -1.41
N HIS A 42 4.90 -3.34 -1.60
CA HIS A 42 4.82 -1.89 -1.35
C HIS A 42 3.81 -1.19 -2.27
N ILE A 43 3.84 -1.46 -3.58
CA ILE A 43 2.83 -0.89 -4.51
C ILE A 43 1.41 -1.29 -4.05
N THR A 44 1.21 -2.54 -3.63
CA THR A 44 -0.11 -3.01 -3.18
C THR A 44 -0.49 -2.41 -1.82
N GLY A 45 0.48 -2.21 -0.92
CA GLY A 45 0.32 -1.53 0.36
C GLY A 45 -0.09 -0.08 0.19
N GLY A 46 0.66 0.71 -0.58
CA GLY A 46 0.31 2.09 -0.92
C GLY A 46 -1.05 2.21 -1.61
N LEU A 47 -1.39 1.28 -2.52
CA LEU A 47 -2.72 1.20 -3.14
C LEU A 47 -3.81 0.96 -2.09
N TRP A 48 -3.59 0.03 -1.18
CA TRP A 48 -4.56 -0.31 -0.13
C TRP A 48 -4.84 0.87 0.80
N VAL A 49 -3.79 1.54 1.28
CA VAL A 49 -3.89 2.76 2.10
C VAL A 49 -4.64 3.85 1.36
N GLY A 50 -4.31 4.07 0.08
CA GLY A 50 -5.00 5.05 -0.75
C GLY A 50 -6.49 4.75 -0.94
N ILE A 51 -6.87 3.48 -1.14
CA ILE A 51 -8.28 3.06 -1.23
C ILE A 51 -9.01 3.34 0.09
N ILE A 52 -8.37 3.10 1.25
CA ILE A 52 -8.94 3.44 2.56
C ILE A 52 -9.18 4.94 2.68
N ALA A 53 -8.18 5.76 2.34
CA ALA A 53 -8.31 7.21 2.38
C ALA A 53 -9.52 7.66 1.55
N ILE A 54 -9.62 7.19 0.30
CA ILE A 54 -10.76 7.46 -0.59
C ILE A 54 -12.08 6.98 0.01
N TYR A 55 -12.12 5.79 0.61
CA TYR A 55 -13.34 5.21 1.18
C TYR A 55 -13.98 6.12 2.24
N PHE A 56 -13.19 6.82 3.04
CA PHE A 56 -13.69 7.76 4.06
C PHE A 56 -14.21 9.09 3.49
N ILE A 57 -13.80 9.48 2.29
CA ILE A 57 -14.12 10.79 1.71
C ILE A 57 -14.93 10.72 0.40
N LYS A 58 -15.17 9.54 -0.16
CA LYS A 58 -15.83 9.36 -1.47
C LYS A 58 -17.24 9.98 -1.59
N ASN A 59 -17.92 10.22 -0.47
CA ASN A 59 -19.25 10.83 -0.42
C ASN A 59 -19.21 12.34 -0.07
N LYS A 60 -18.02 12.92 0.06
CA LYS A 60 -17.82 14.33 0.37
C LYS A 60 -17.43 15.08 -0.90
N ASP A 61 -17.91 16.32 -1.06
CA ASP A 61 -17.46 17.17 -2.16
C ASP A 61 -16.11 17.80 -1.81
N ILE A 62 -15.04 17.05 -2.07
CA ILE A 62 -13.66 17.48 -1.88
C ILE A 62 -13.01 17.68 -3.25
N SER A 63 -12.21 18.73 -3.40
CA SER A 63 -11.51 18.99 -4.65
C SER A 63 -10.55 17.82 -4.98
N PRO A 64 -10.43 17.41 -6.25
CA PRO A 64 -9.52 16.33 -6.64
C PRO A 64 -8.06 16.57 -6.21
N PHE A 65 -7.64 17.84 -6.12
CA PHE A 65 -6.31 18.23 -5.64
C PHE A 65 -6.10 17.85 -4.17
N ILE A 66 -7.08 18.12 -3.29
CA ILE A 66 -7.00 17.73 -1.88
C ILE A 66 -7.04 16.21 -1.75
N VAL A 67 -7.87 15.52 -2.54
CA VAL A 67 -7.92 14.04 -2.54
C VAL A 67 -6.58 13.44 -2.96
N PHE A 68 -5.93 14.00 -3.98
CA PHE A 68 -4.61 13.56 -4.41
C PHE A 68 -3.60 13.63 -3.26
N TRP A 69 -3.47 14.78 -2.60
CA TRP A 69 -2.53 14.94 -1.49
C TRP A 69 -2.87 14.09 -0.26
N LEU A 70 -4.16 13.88 0.02
CA LEU A 70 -4.58 12.99 1.09
C LEU A 70 -4.15 11.53 0.81
N VAL A 71 -4.41 11.04 -0.40
CA VAL A 71 -4.04 9.68 -0.81
C VAL A 71 -2.53 9.52 -0.88
N PHE A 72 -1.85 10.47 -1.52
CA PHE A 72 -0.39 10.50 -1.65
C PHE A 72 0.27 10.52 -0.28
N GLY A 73 -0.08 11.49 0.57
CA GLY A 73 0.50 11.65 1.90
C GLY A 73 0.20 10.48 2.84
N SER A 74 -1.00 9.90 2.80
CA SER A 74 -1.32 8.72 3.61
C SER A 74 -0.50 7.49 3.20
N ALA A 75 -0.35 7.24 1.90
CA ALA A 75 0.51 6.16 1.40
C ALA A 75 1.97 6.37 1.84
N THR A 76 2.53 7.58 1.65
CA THR A 76 3.93 7.88 2.05
C THR A 76 4.17 7.72 3.54
N ILE A 77 3.28 8.26 4.39
CA ILE A 77 3.45 8.20 5.84
C ILE A 77 3.37 6.76 6.32
N THR A 78 2.46 5.96 5.75
CA THR A 78 2.33 4.54 6.10
C THR A 78 3.56 3.75 5.66
N GLY A 79 4.04 3.96 4.43
CA GLY A 79 5.28 3.37 3.93
C GLY A 79 6.49 3.73 4.79
N LEU A 80 6.65 5.00 5.14
CA LEU A 80 7.71 5.44 6.05
C LEU A 80 7.64 4.74 7.42
N PHE A 81 6.45 4.54 7.99
CA PHE A 81 6.32 3.79 9.24
C PHE A 81 6.61 2.29 9.07
N TRP A 82 6.33 1.73 7.90
CA TRP A 82 6.71 0.36 7.55
C TRP A 82 8.23 0.22 7.51
N GLU A 83 8.93 1.14 6.86
CA GLU A 83 10.41 1.18 6.82
C GLU A 83 11.02 1.27 8.23
N PHE A 84 10.45 2.09 9.11
CA PHE A 84 10.88 2.13 10.51
C PHE A 84 10.60 0.81 11.25
N PHE A 85 9.51 0.13 10.92
CA PHE A 85 9.20 -1.18 11.47
C PHE A 85 10.22 -2.23 11.01
N GLU A 86 10.57 -2.27 9.73
CA GLU A 86 11.60 -3.17 9.21
C GLU A 86 12.97 -2.88 9.83
N PHE A 87 13.34 -1.61 9.93
CA PHE A 87 14.53 -1.18 10.64
C PHE A 87 14.55 -1.70 12.08
N ALA A 88 13.46 -1.53 12.82
CA ALA A 88 13.37 -2.01 14.20
C ALA A 88 13.48 -3.53 14.29
N MET A 89 12.85 -4.27 13.37
CA MET A 89 12.88 -5.73 13.32
C MET A 89 14.28 -6.28 13.03
N SER A 90 15.06 -5.61 12.17
CA SER A 90 16.45 -6.01 11.88
C SER A 90 17.39 -5.93 13.09
N HIS A 91 17.04 -5.11 14.10
CA HIS A 91 17.82 -4.93 15.33
C HIS A 91 17.39 -5.85 16.49
N LEU A 92 16.37 -6.69 16.30
CA LEU A 92 15.95 -7.64 17.32
C LEU A 92 16.96 -8.80 17.47
N PRO A 93 17.23 -9.29 18.69
CA PRO A 93 18.21 -10.35 18.91
C PRO A 93 17.72 -11.75 18.49
N GLY A 94 18.67 -12.60 18.11
CA GLY A 94 18.43 -14.04 17.87
C GLY A 94 17.75 -14.34 16.54
N GLU A 95 17.02 -15.46 16.46
CA GLU A 95 16.30 -15.90 15.25
C GLU A 95 15.24 -14.90 14.77
N TRP A 96 14.85 -13.95 15.62
CA TRP A 96 13.91 -12.87 15.28
C TRP A 96 14.49 -11.90 14.24
N SER A 97 15.82 -11.70 14.19
CA SER A 97 16.44 -10.88 13.13
C SER A 97 16.38 -11.54 11.75
N LYS A 98 16.20 -12.86 11.67
CA LYS A 98 16.00 -13.57 10.40
C LYS A 98 14.62 -13.33 9.79
N TYR A 99 13.66 -12.96 10.64
CA TYR A 99 12.36 -12.40 10.23
C TYR A 99 12.38 -10.88 10.16
N GLY A 100 13.43 -10.24 10.68
CA GLY A 100 13.79 -8.89 10.31
C GLY A 100 14.04 -8.90 8.81
N PHE A 101 13.02 -8.47 8.07
CA PHE A 101 13.11 -8.07 6.68
C PHE A 101 14.45 -7.36 6.56
N ILE A 102 15.37 -7.95 5.80
CA ILE A 102 16.71 -7.40 5.69
C ILE A 102 16.50 -6.11 4.93
N GLN A 103 16.30 -5.01 5.66
CA GLN A 103 16.37 -3.68 5.11
C GLN A 103 17.74 -3.61 4.45
N GLN A 104 17.78 -3.64 3.11
CA GLN A 104 19.02 -3.82 2.35
C GLN A 104 19.85 -2.54 2.32
N GLY A 105 19.45 -1.54 3.10
CA GLY A 105 20.08 -0.24 3.26
C GLY A 105 19.17 0.86 2.78
N LEU A 106 19.77 2.03 2.52
CA LEU A 106 19.04 3.22 2.10
C LEU A 106 18.39 3.07 0.71
N GLU A 107 19.01 2.32 -0.20
CA GLU A 107 18.51 2.15 -1.57
C GLU A 107 17.17 1.41 -1.60
N ASP A 108 17.04 0.39 -0.75
CA ASP A 108 15.82 -0.40 -0.52
C ASP A 108 14.69 0.51 -0.04
N THR A 109 14.90 1.16 1.10
CA THR A 109 13.95 2.12 1.69
C THR A 109 13.48 3.22 0.73
N LEU A 110 14.37 3.74 -0.11
CA LEU A 110 13.99 4.74 -1.12
C LEU A 110 13.15 4.13 -2.25
N SER A 111 13.46 2.89 -2.66
CA SER A 111 12.67 2.11 -3.62
C SER A 111 11.29 1.78 -3.06
N ASP A 112 11.19 1.47 -1.77
CA ASP A 112 9.97 1.04 -1.11
C ASP A 112 9.01 2.21 -0.91
N ILE A 113 9.53 3.34 -0.43
CA ILE A 113 8.77 4.60 -0.38
C ILE A 113 8.29 5.00 -1.79
N LEU A 114 9.12 4.87 -2.83
CA LEU A 114 8.71 5.15 -4.21
C LEU A 114 7.61 4.19 -4.68
N SER A 115 7.70 2.91 -4.31
CA SER A 115 6.72 1.88 -4.62
C SER A 115 5.37 2.15 -3.94
N ASP A 116 5.37 2.54 -2.67
CA ASP A 116 4.18 2.99 -1.96
C ASP A 116 3.52 4.20 -2.62
N LEU A 117 4.33 5.16 -3.10
CA LEU A 117 3.85 6.33 -3.84
C LEU A 117 3.15 5.93 -5.14
N ILE A 118 3.73 5.00 -5.91
CA ILE A 118 3.11 4.45 -7.12
C ILE A 118 1.75 3.82 -6.76
N GLY A 119 1.69 3.04 -5.67
CA GLY A 119 0.45 2.49 -5.13
C GLY A 119 -0.62 3.56 -4.85
N GLY A 120 -0.23 4.65 -4.18
CA GLY A 120 -1.11 5.79 -3.92
C GLY A 120 -1.64 6.47 -5.20
N ILE A 121 -0.80 6.63 -6.23
CA ILE A 121 -1.21 7.19 -7.53
C ILE A 121 -2.24 6.27 -8.22
N LEU A 122 -2.06 4.96 -8.15
CA LEU A 122 -3.02 3.98 -8.65
C LEU A 122 -4.36 4.08 -7.91
N ALA A 123 -4.34 4.24 -6.58
CA ALA A 123 -5.54 4.47 -5.79
C ALA A 123 -6.27 5.76 -6.22
N PHE A 124 -5.55 6.85 -6.43
CA PHE A 124 -6.14 8.11 -6.90
C PHE A 124 -6.81 7.98 -8.28
N SER A 125 -6.27 7.14 -9.15
CA SER A 125 -6.88 6.83 -10.45
C SER A 125 -8.23 6.12 -10.28
N LEU A 126 -8.40 5.27 -9.26
CA LEU A 126 -9.69 4.65 -8.90
C LEU A 126 -10.72 5.66 -8.37
N PHE A 127 -10.27 6.73 -7.69
CA PHE A 127 -11.16 7.80 -7.25
C PHE A 127 -11.84 8.51 -8.41
N LYS A 128 -11.11 8.83 -9.49
CA LYS A 128 -11.67 9.49 -10.68
C LYS A 128 -12.82 8.68 -11.29
N THR A 129 -12.63 7.37 -11.39
CA THR A 129 -13.67 6.43 -11.87
C THR A 129 -14.86 6.36 -10.92
N THR A 130 -14.61 6.35 -9.61
CA THR A 130 -15.66 6.30 -8.59
C THR A 130 -16.52 7.57 -8.60
N ARG A 131 -15.90 8.75 -8.73
CA ARG A 131 -16.61 10.04 -8.77
C ARG A 131 -17.49 10.17 -10.02
N LYS A 132 -17.00 9.72 -11.18
CA LYS A 132 -17.81 9.67 -12.41
C LYS A 132 -19.08 8.84 -12.22
N ASN A 133 -18.94 7.62 -11.69
CA ASN A 133 -20.07 6.73 -11.44
C ASN A 133 -21.07 7.26 -10.38
N TYR A 134 -20.62 8.12 -9.46
CA TYR A 134 -21.50 8.77 -8.49
C TYR A 134 -22.34 9.87 -9.16
N ASN A 135 -21.70 10.73 -9.95
CA ASN A 135 -22.38 11.80 -10.67
C ASN A 135 -23.38 11.27 -11.71
N ASP A 136 -23.09 10.15 -12.37
CA ASP A 136 -24.00 9.53 -13.36
C ASP A 136 -25.26 8.90 -12.71
N LYS A 137 -25.29 8.75 -11.37
CA LYS A 137 -26.42 8.16 -10.62
C LYS A 137 -27.30 9.20 -9.91
N GLN A 138 -26.89 10.47 -9.87
CA GLN A 138 -27.70 11.58 -9.37
C GLN A 138 -28.51 12.20 -10.51
#